data_AF-A0AA44CMK7-F1
#
_entry.id   AF-A0AA44CMK7-F1
#
_cell.length_a   1.000
_cell.length_b   1.000
_cell.length_c   1.000
_cell.angle_alpha   90.00
_cell.angle_beta   90.00
_cell.angle_gamma   90.00
#
_symmetry.space_group_name_H-M   'P 1'
#
loop_
_entity.id
_entity.type
_entity.pdbx_description
1 polymer ?
#
loop_
_entity_poly.entity_id
_entity_poly.type
_entity_poly.pdbx_seq_one_letter_code
_entity_poly.pdbx_strand_id
1 'polypeptide(L)'
;MSKSIEALITDLKAAAHEEIMLRESSDTSDKWQDEASPENVLLLIAALESNHNEHALDMVNSPEIPEGWKLVPNMPTLGMLSVLGLTGSFDSMQQRYADMLYAASEAL
;
A
#
# COMPACT_ATOMS: atom_id res chain seq x y z
N MET A 1 14.26 -27.88 2.28
CA MET A 1 14.19 -26.68 1.42
C MET A 1 13.09 -25.82 1.99
N SER A 2 13.38 -24.59 2.40
CA SER A 2 12.35 -23.68 2.94
C SER A 2 11.42 -23.28 1.80
N LYS A 3 10.10 -23.48 1.95
CA LYS A 3 9.12 -23.00 0.96
C LYS A 3 9.23 -21.47 0.84
N SER A 4 9.10 -20.93 -0.37
CA SER A 4 8.96 -19.47 -0.55
C SER A 4 7.67 -19.00 0.13
N ILE A 5 7.66 -17.78 0.68
CA ILE A 5 6.49 -17.22 1.37
C ILE A 5 5.27 -17.15 0.44
N GLU A 6 5.47 -16.82 -0.83
CA GLU A 6 4.38 -16.79 -1.83
C GLU A 6 3.77 -18.18 -2.07
N ALA A 7 4.63 -19.20 -2.16
CA ALA A 7 4.19 -20.59 -2.31
C ALA A 7 3.43 -21.03 -1.05
N LEU A 8 3.96 -20.70 0.13
CA LEU A 8 3.35 -21.02 1.41
C LEU A 8 1.96 -20.37 1.56
N ILE A 9 1.80 -19.09 1.20
CA ILE A 9 0.51 -18.39 1.21
C ILE A 9 -0.48 -19.07 0.26
N THR A 10 -0.02 -19.48 -0.92
CA THR A 10 -0.87 -20.14 -1.92
C THR A 10 -1.35 -21.49 -1.42
N ASP A 11 -0.44 -22.31 -0.88
CA ASP A 11 -0.73 -23.64 -0.35
C ASP A 11 -1.68 -23.57 0.86
N LEU A 12 -1.41 -22.68 1.83
CA LEU A 12 -2.28 -22.47 3.00
C LEU A 12 -3.67 -22.00 2.60
N LYS A 13 -3.79 -21.11 1.60
CA LYS A 13 -5.09 -20.67 1.10
C LYS A 13 -5.86 -21.81 0.44
N ALA A 14 -5.20 -22.66 -0.34
CA ALA A 14 -5.85 -23.81 -0.97
C ALA A 14 -6.31 -24.82 0.09
N ALA A 15 -5.44 -25.17 1.04
CA ALA A 15 -5.75 -26.09 2.13
C ALA A 15 -6.88 -25.56 3.04
N ALA A 16 -6.90 -24.26 3.32
CA ALA A 16 -7.98 -23.63 4.10
C ALA A 16 -9.34 -23.74 3.39
N HIS A 17 -9.40 -23.42 2.09
CA HIS A 17 -10.64 -23.51 1.33
C HIS A 17 -11.12 -24.96 1.20
N GLU A 18 -10.21 -25.91 0.99
CA GLU A 18 -10.53 -27.33 0.95
C GLU A 18 -11.11 -27.79 2.29
N GLU A 19 -10.49 -27.46 3.42
CA GLU A 19 -10.98 -27.79 4.76
C GLU A 19 -12.36 -27.17 5.05
N ILE A 20 -12.61 -25.92 4.63
CA ILE A 20 -13.94 -25.30 4.76
C ILE A 20 -14.99 -26.08 3.97
N MET A 21 -14.71 -26.42 2.72
CA MET A 21 -15.63 -27.20 1.87
C MET A 21 -15.88 -28.60 2.44
N LEU A 22 -14.84 -29.26 2.97
CA LEU A 22 -14.96 -30.59 3.56
C LEU A 22 -15.77 -30.56 4.86
N ARG A 23 -15.63 -29.52 5.69
CA ARG A 23 -16.48 -29.30 6.86
C ARG A 23 -17.95 -29.18 6.49
N GLU A 24 -18.27 -28.48 5.40
CA GLU A 24 -19.65 -28.36 4.89
C GLU A 24 -20.20 -29.71 4.40
N SER A 25 -19.34 -30.58 3.85
CA SER A 25 -19.71 -31.95 3.47
C SER A 25 -19.58 -32.99 4.58
N SER A 26 -19.26 -32.58 5.82
CA SER A 26 -18.98 -33.47 6.96
C SER A 26 -17.87 -34.50 6.69
N ASP A 27 -16.87 -34.12 5.89
CA ASP A 27 -15.64 -34.85 5.59
C ASP A 27 -14.46 -34.20 6.34
N THR A 28 -13.35 -34.92 6.47
CA THR A 28 -12.15 -34.47 7.21
C THR A 28 -10.89 -34.66 6.37
N SER A 29 -10.09 -33.61 6.21
CA SER A 29 -8.79 -33.67 5.53
C SER A 29 -7.66 -33.20 6.43
N ASP A 30 -6.57 -33.95 6.42
CA ASP A 30 -5.38 -33.63 7.21
C ASP A 30 -4.50 -32.55 6.56
N LYS A 31 -4.79 -32.17 5.30
CA LYS A 31 -3.97 -31.21 4.53
C LYS A 31 -3.83 -29.85 5.20
N TRP A 32 -4.89 -29.38 5.89
CA TRP A 32 -4.82 -28.13 6.65
C TRP A 32 -3.83 -28.25 7.82
N GLN A 33 -3.79 -29.39 8.50
CA GLN A 33 -2.86 -29.61 9.62
C GLN A 33 -1.40 -29.68 9.15
N ASP A 34 -1.16 -30.22 7.96
CA ASP A 34 0.18 -30.30 7.36
C ASP A 34 0.69 -28.90 6.95
N GLU A 35 -0.14 -28.13 6.25
CA GLU A 35 0.27 -26.82 5.73
C GLU A 35 0.25 -25.71 6.80
N ALA A 36 -0.65 -25.78 7.79
CA ALA A 36 -0.68 -24.87 8.93
C ALA A 36 0.23 -25.30 10.09
N SER A 37 1.36 -25.94 9.78
CA SER A 37 2.36 -26.32 10.77
C SER A 37 2.89 -25.11 11.56
N PRO A 38 3.36 -25.29 12.81
CA PRO A 38 3.89 -24.18 13.61
C PRO A 38 5.00 -23.40 12.93
N GLU A 39 5.86 -24.07 12.17
CA GLU A 39 6.97 -23.46 11.43
C GLU A 39 6.45 -22.53 10.32
N ASN A 40 5.45 -22.99 9.57
CA ASN A 40 4.82 -22.21 8.51
C ASN A 40 4.07 -20.99 9.05
N VAL A 41 3.41 -21.13 10.20
CA VAL A 41 2.73 -20.01 10.86
C VAL A 41 3.74 -18.96 11.34
N LEU A 42 4.85 -19.37 11.95
CA LEU A 42 5.92 -18.46 12.37
C LEU A 42 6.56 -17.74 11.17
N LEU A 43 6.78 -18.45 10.07
CA LEU A 43 7.29 -17.84 8.82
C LEU A 43 6.33 -16.77 8.28
N LEU A 44 5.02 -17.04 8.29
CA LEU A 44 4.02 -16.08 7.84
C LEU A 44 3.94 -14.85 8.76
N ILE A 45 4.01 -15.03 10.07
CA ILE A 45 4.01 -13.93 11.05
C ILE A 45 5.24 -13.05 10.85
N ALA A 46 6.44 -13.63 10.75
CA ALA A 46 7.67 -12.87 10.51
C ALA A 46 7.61 -12.05 9.21
N ALA A 47 6.98 -12.60 8.16
CA ALA A 47 6.74 -11.89 6.92
C ALA A 47 5.81 -10.69 7.11
N LEU A 48 4.70 -10.87 7.83
CA LEU A 48 3.75 -9.79 8.14
C LEU A 48 4.35 -8.72 9.04
N GLU A 49 5.21 -9.09 9.99
CA GLU A 49 5.94 -8.13 10.83
C GLU A 49 6.95 -7.30 10.02
N SER A 50 7.60 -7.91 9.02
CA SER A 50 8.45 -7.20 8.05
C SER A 50 7.59 -6.24 7.19
N ASN A 51 6.56 -6.80 6.53
CA ASN A 51 5.26 -6.21 6.14
C ASN A 51 4.91 -4.87 6.81
N HIS A 52 4.78 -4.94 8.12
CA HIS A 52 4.24 -3.86 8.91
C HIS A 52 5.30 -2.83 9.26
N ASN A 53 6.54 -3.25 9.47
CA ASN A 53 7.64 -2.35 9.78
C ASN A 53 8.04 -1.45 8.60
N GLU A 54 7.98 -1.93 7.35
CA GLU A 54 8.18 -1.05 6.19
C GLU A 54 7.10 0.03 6.07
N HIS A 55 5.84 -0.28 6.40
CA HIS A 55 4.77 0.73 6.47
C HIS A 55 4.86 1.62 7.72
N ALA A 56 5.40 1.14 8.84
CA ALA A 56 5.62 1.95 10.04
C ALA A 56 6.73 3.00 9.82
N LEU A 57 7.73 2.71 8.98
CA LEU A 57 8.75 3.67 8.58
C LEU A 57 8.18 4.86 7.77
N ASP A 58 7.08 4.66 7.03
CA ASP A 58 6.38 5.77 6.35
C ASP A 58 5.64 6.69 7.34
N MET A 59 5.18 6.16 8.48
CA MET A 59 4.52 6.98 9.52
C MET A 59 5.52 7.82 10.33
N VAL A 60 6.74 7.32 10.54
CA VAL A 60 7.80 8.04 11.28
C VAL A 60 8.47 9.12 10.42
N ASN A 61 8.41 9.00 9.09
CA ASN A 61 8.95 9.99 8.15
C ASN A 61 7.88 10.95 7.58
N SER A 62 6.73 11.10 8.25
CA SER A 62 5.78 12.14 7.87
C SER A 62 6.39 13.52 8.16
N PRO A 63 6.60 14.39 7.15
CA PRO A 63 7.26 15.66 7.36
C PRO A 63 6.42 16.53 8.32
N GLU A 64 7.05 17.02 9.40
CA GLU A 64 6.42 18.04 10.25
C GLU A 64 6.24 19.31 9.41
N ILE A 65 5.00 19.66 9.11
CA ILE A 65 4.66 20.87 8.36
C ILE A 65 4.62 22.03 9.36
N PRO A 66 5.51 23.04 9.26
CA PRO A 66 5.49 24.17 10.18
C PRO A 66 4.15 24.92 10.12
N GLU A 67 3.77 25.57 11.22
CA GLU A 67 2.54 26.34 11.29
C GLU A 67 2.52 27.43 10.19
N GLY A 68 1.47 27.42 9.36
CA GLY A 68 1.32 28.30 8.19
C GLY A 68 1.86 27.75 6.86
N TRP A 69 2.52 26.59 6.85
CA TRP A 69 2.99 25.96 5.61
C TRP A 69 1.90 25.05 5.01
N LYS A 70 1.78 25.05 3.68
CA LYS A 70 0.85 24.18 2.95
C LYS A 70 1.64 23.24 2.05
N LEU A 71 1.40 21.93 2.18
CA LEU A 71 1.96 20.97 1.22
C LEU A 71 1.28 21.14 -0.13
N VAL A 72 2.12 21.26 -1.15
CA VAL A 72 1.70 21.42 -2.53
C VAL A 72 2.38 20.34 -3.38
N PRO A 73 1.65 19.65 -4.26
CA PRO A 73 2.25 18.66 -5.16
C PRO A 73 3.37 19.26 -6.02
N ASN A 74 4.54 18.64 -5.99
CA ASN A 74 5.67 19.03 -6.85
C ASN A 74 5.38 18.77 -8.34
N MET A 75 4.61 17.71 -8.64
CA MET A 75 4.12 17.40 -9.99
C MET A 75 2.60 17.26 -9.97
N PRO A 76 1.84 18.32 -10.30
CA PRO A 76 0.39 18.24 -10.37
C PRO A 76 -0.05 17.39 -11.57
N THR A 77 -1.06 16.55 -11.40
CA THR A 77 -1.63 15.77 -12.50
C THR A 77 -2.46 16.65 -13.43
N LEU A 78 -2.67 16.21 -14.68
CA LEU A 78 -3.52 16.93 -15.64
C LEU A 78 -4.94 17.19 -15.11
N GLY A 79 -5.52 16.22 -14.39
CA GLY A 79 -6.84 16.37 -13.79
C GLY A 79 -6.88 17.48 -12.74
N MET A 80 -5.84 17.58 -11.90
CA MET A 80 -5.73 18.64 -10.90
C MET A 80 -5.56 20.02 -11.54
N LEU A 81 -4.69 20.13 -12.55
CA LEU A 81 -4.50 21.37 -13.30
C LEU A 81 -5.80 21.82 -13.98
N SER A 82 -6.55 20.86 -14.52
CA SER A 82 -7.85 21.13 -15.16
C SER A 82 -8.90 21.60 -14.15
N VAL A 83 -8.93 21.03 -12.94
CA VAL A 83 -9.83 21.48 -11.85
C VAL A 83 -9.52 22.92 -11.42
N LEU A 84 -8.26 23.33 -11.46
CA LEU A 84 -7.84 24.71 -11.23
C LEU A 84 -8.18 25.66 -12.40
N GLY A 85 -8.79 25.14 -13.47
CA GLY A 85 -9.14 25.92 -14.65
C GLY A 85 -7.94 26.25 -15.55
N LEU A 86 -6.79 25.59 -15.36
CA LEU A 86 -5.63 25.75 -16.23
C LEU A 86 -5.88 24.99 -17.54
N THR A 87 -5.73 25.68 -18.66
CA THR A 87 -5.98 25.17 -20.01
C THR A 87 -4.76 25.36 -20.92
N GLY A 88 -4.65 24.58 -22.00
CA GLY A 88 -3.49 24.56 -22.90
C GLY A 88 -2.72 23.23 -22.87
N SER A 89 -1.45 23.26 -23.26
CA SER A 89 -0.57 22.10 -23.13
C SER A 89 -0.26 21.78 -21.66
N PHE A 90 0.04 20.53 -21.35
CA PHE A 90 0.40 20.11 -19.99
C PHE A 90 1.58 20.94 -19.44
N ASP A 91 2.61 21.19 -20.25
CA ASP A 91 3.76 22.03 -19.85
C ASP A 91 3.36 23.48 -19.54
N SER A 92 2.46 24.06 -20.35
CA SER A 92 1.94 25.41 -20.08
C SER A 92 1.09 25.45 -18.81
N MET A 93 0.35 24.38 -18.49
CA MET A 93 -0.43 24.29 -17.26
C MET A 93 0.50 24.15 -16.04
N GLN A 94 1.55 23.34 -16.14
CA GLN A 94 2.56 23.19 -15.08
C GLN A 94 3.26 24.52 -14.79
N GLN A 95 3.65 25.27 -15.84
CA GLN A 95 4.29 26.58 -15.66
C GLN A 95 3.37 27.58 -14.95
N ARG A 96 2.11 27.70 -15.40
CA ARG A 96 1.14 28.61 -14.76
C ARG A 96 0.82 28.22 -13.33
N TYR A 97 0.82 26.93 -13.04
CA TYR A 97 0.69 26.43 -11.68
C TYR A 97 1.87 26.87 -10.82
N ALA A 98 3.11 26.74 -11.30
CA ALA A 98 4.29 27.23 -10.59
C ALA A 98 4.23 28.74 -10.33
N ASP A 99 3.83 29.53 -11.33
CA ASP A 99 3.69 30.99 -11.19
C ASP A 99 2.59 31.35 -10.15
N MET A 100 1.48 30.61 -10.14
CA MET A 100 0.40 30.77 -9.14
C MET A 100 0.88 30.47 -7.72
N LEU A 101 1.67 29.41 -7.54
CA LEU A 101 2.24 29.07 -6.23
C LEU A 101 3.22 30.12 -5.74
N TYR A 102 4.06 30.65 -6.64
CA TYR A 102 4.98 31.74 -6.34
C TYR A 102 4.21 33.00 -5.87
N ALA A 103 3.20 33.43 -6.63
CA ALA A 103 2.39 34.60 -6.26
C ALA A 103 1.62 34.41 -4.95
N ALA A 104 1.14 33.19 -4.67
CA ALA A 104 0.48 32.88 -3.39
C ALA A 104 1.43 32.96 -2.19
N SER A 105 2.72 32.68 -2.38
CA SER A 105 3.73 32.77 -1.33
C SER A 105 4.12 34.21 -0.97
N GLU A 106 3.97 35.17 -1.89
CA GLU A 106 4.26 36.60 -1.65
C GLU A 106 3.07 37.37 -1.03
N ALA A 107 1.88 36.75 -0.97
CA ALA A 107 0.65 37.39 -0.47
C ALA A 107 0.40 37.20 1.04
N LEU A 108 1.36 36.62 1.78
CA LEU A 108 1.36 36.38 3.23
C LEU A 108 2.38 37.27 3.93
#